data_AF-A0A2J6TV00-F1
#
_entry.id   AF-A0A2J6TV00-F1
#
_cell.length_a   1.000
_cell.length_b   1.000
_cell.length_c   1.000
_cell.angle_alpha   90.00
_cell.angle_beta   90.00
_cell.angle_gamma   90.00
#
_symmetry.space_group_name_H-M   'P 1'
#
loop_
_entity.id
_entity.type
_entity.pdbx_description
1 polymer ?
#
loop_
_entity_poly.entity_id
_entity_poly.type
_entity_poly.pdbx_seq_one_letter_code
_entity_poly.pdbx_strand_id
1 'polypeptide(L)' 'MDNELPIYTEEEVATHSTPEDLWVLVNGKVYDFTQFHHRHPGGPRVIAQNAGKDATKTFQGAH' A
#
# COMPACT_ATOMS: atom_id res chain seq x y z
N MET A 1 18.35 20.54 3.58
CA MET A 1 18.09 19.26 4.25
C MET A 1 17.22 18.51 3.29
N ASP A 2 17.85 17.64 2.51
CA ASP A 2 17.22 16.95 1.39
C ASP A 2 16.15 16.02 1.94
N ASN A 3 14.89 16.40 1.69
CA ASN A 3 13.72 15.67 2.15
C ASN A 3 13.41 14.55 1.14
N GLU A 4 14.37 13.65 0.95
CA GLU A 4 14.23 12.49 0.10
C GLU A 4 13.44 11.41 0.83
N LEU A 5 12.41 10.89 0.15
CA LEU A 5 11.65 9.76 0.68
C LEU A 5 12.51 8.49 0.62
N PRO A 6 12.35 7.56 1.57
CA PRO A 6 13.02 6.26 1.51
C PRO A 6 12.68 5.51 0.22
N ILE A 7 13.64 4.75 -0.29
CA ILE A 7 13.46 3.81 -1.41
C ILE A 7 13.36 2.40 -0.83
N TYR A 8 12.42 1.62 -1.35
CA TYR A 8 12.19 0.23 -0.95
C TYR A 8 12.21 -0.67 -2.18
N THR A 9 12.63 -1.92 -2.00
CA THR A 9 12.45 -2.97 -3.03
C THR A 9 11.05 -3.58 -2.95
N GLU A 10 10.64 -4.27 -4.02
CA GLU A 10 9.36 -4.98 -4.01
C GLU A 10 9.35 -6.11 -2.95
N GLU A 11 10.48 -6.76 -2.72
CA GLU A 11 10.62 -7.80 -1.70
C GLU A 11 10.44 -7.23 -0.29
N GLU A 12 10.98 -6.05 -0.01
CA GLU A 12 10.78 -5.36 1.28
C GLU A 12 9.30 -5.03 1.47
N VAL A 13 8.65 -4.42 0.47
CA VAL A 13 7.21 -4.10 0.51
C VAL A 13 6.38 -5.36 0.73
N ALA A 14 6.74 -6.48 0.11
CA ALA A 14 6.01 -7.75 0.26
C ALA A 14 5.99 -8.30 1.70
N THR A 15 6.93 -7.90 2.55
CA THR A 15 6.92 -8.29 3.97
C THR A 15 5.82 -7.60 4.78
N HIS A 16 5.39 -6.41 4.35
CA HIS A 16 4.35 -5.59 4.99
C HIS A 16 2.95 -5.96 4.47
N SER A 17 2.54 -7.20 4.73
CA SER A 17 1.35 -7.83 4.13
C SER A 17 0.24 -8.20 5.14
N THR A 18 0.26 -7.63 6.35
CA THR A 18 -0.72 -7.93 7.42
C THR A 18 -1.57 -6.71 7.77
N PRO A 19 -2.76 -6.85 8.40
CA PRO A 19 -3.56 -5.70 8.82
C PRO A 19 -2.85 -4.75 9.79
N GLU A 20 -1.99 -5.30 10.65
CA GLU A 20 -1.20 -4.55 11.62
C GLU A 20 0.10 -3.96 11.04
N ASP A 21 0.44 -4.34 9.81
CA ASP A 21 1.60 -3.88 9.05
C ASP A 21 1.33 -4.01 7.55
N LEU A 22 0.67 -3.00 6.98
CA LEU A 22 0.01 -3.06 5.67
C LEU A 22 0.56 -1.99 4.73
N TRP A 23 1.48 -2.37 3.85
CA TRP A 23 1.96 -1.47 2.79
C TRP A 23 1.41 -1.88 1.43
N VAL A 24 1.25 -0.90 0.55
CA VAL A 24 0.81 -1.12 -0.83
C VAL A 24 1.62 -0.21 -1.76
N LEU A 25 2.05 -0.76 -2.88
CA LEU A 25 2.69 0.01 -3.94
C LEU A 25 1.64 0.52 -4.93
N VAL A 26 1.65 1.81 -5.23
CA VAL A 26 0.77 2.45 -6.21
C VAL A 26 1.56 3.48 -7.00
N ASN A 27 1.60 3.34 -8.33
CA ASN A 27 2.31 4.21 -9.25
C ASN A 27 3.79 4.43 -8.85
N GLY A 28 4.49 3.35 -8.45
CA GLY A 28 5.89 3.41 -8.04
C GLY A 28 6.17 4.07 -6.69
N LYS A 29 5.13 4.35 -5.90
CA LYS A 29 5.24 4.86 -4.52
C LYS A 29 4.69 3.85 -3.54
N VAL A 30 5.33 3.75 -2.38
CA VAL A 30 4.91 2.90 -1.27
C VAL A 30 4.04 3.71 -0.31
N TYR A 31 2.89 3.17 0.06
CA TYR A 31 1.96 3.77 1.00
C TYR A 31 1.74 2.83 2.18
N ASP A 32 1.90 3.36 3.39
CA ASP A 32 1.50 2.67 4.62
C ASP A 32 0.00 2.91 4.88
N PHE A 33 -0.76 1.83 4.80
CA PHE A 33 -2.20 1.81 5.01
C PHE A 33 -2.62 1.20 6.35
N THR A 34 -1.67 0.88 7.23
CA THR A 34 -1.91 0.23 8.53
C THR A 34 -3.01 0.92 9.34
N GLN A 35 -3.01 2.26 9.38
CA GLN A 35 -4.02 3.03 10.10
C GLN A 35 -5.25 3.41 9.26
N PHE A 36 -5.10 3.48 7.95
CA PHE A 36 -6.14 4.00 7.05
C PHE A 36 -7.09 2.92 6.53
N HIS A 37 -6.65 1.66 6.45
CA HIS A 37 -7.40 0.63 5.72
C HIS A 37 -8.83 0.43 6.24
N HIS A 38 -9.08 0.56 7.56
CA HIS A 38 -10.42 0.51 8.15
C HIS A 38 -11.34 1.68 7.76
N ARG A 39 -10.77 2.82 7.34
CA ARG A 39 -11.50 4.04 6.95
C ARG A 39 -11.66 4.16 5.44
N HIS A 40 -11.12 3.22 4.67
CA HIS A 40 -11.21 3.25 3.21
C HIS A 40 -12.68 3.16 2.75
N PRO A 41 -13.18 4.12 1.95
CA PRO A 41 -14.58 4.15 1.51
C PRO A 41 -15.02 2.91 0.71
N GLY A 42 -14.09 2.30 -0.05
CA GLY A 42 -14.33 1.02 -0.74
C GLY A 42 -14.31 -0.21 0.19
N GLY A 43 -14.18 -0.01 1.49
CA GLY A 43 -14.07 -1.04 2.52
C GLY A 43 -12.63 -1.53 2.75
N PRO A 44 -12.33 -2.07 3.95
CA PRO A 44 -10.99 -2.51 4.34
C PRO A 44 -10.49 -3.72 3.56
N ARG A 45 -11.41 -4.57 3.09
CA ARG A 45 -11.08 -5.81 2.38
C ARG A 45 -10.32 -5.56 1.08
N VAL A 46 -10.62 -4.46 0.39
CA VAL A 46 -9.96 -4.11 -0.89
C VAL A 46 -8.48 -3.82 -0.66
N ILE A 47 -8.14 -3.10 0.40
CA ILE A 47 -6.74 -2.79 0.74
C ILE A 47 -6.04 -4.06 1.25
N ALA A 48 -6.67 -4.82 2.14
CA ALA A 48 -6.09 -6.05 2.69
C ALA A 48 -5.76 -7.11 1.60
N GLN A 49 -6.55 -7.21 0.52
CA GLN A 49 -6.25 -8.12 -0.59
C GLN A 49 -4.97 -7.76 -1.37
N ASN A 50 -4.59 -6.49 -1.31
CA ASN A 50 -3.42 -5.92 -1.99
C ASN A 50 -2.25 -5.62 -1.03
N ALA A 51 -2.33 -6.07 0.23
CA ALA A 51 -1.26 -5.89 1.20
C ALA A 51 0.05 -6.55 0.69
N GLY A 52 1.15 -5.79 0.76
CA GLY A 52 2.47 -6.16 0.28
C GLY A 52 2.59 -6.27 -1.25
N LYS A 53 1.70 -5.65 -2.03
CA LYS A 53 1.67 -5.79 -3.50
C LYS A 53 1.59 -4.45 -4.23
N ASP A 54 1.88 -4.49 -5.53
CA ASP A 54 1.53 -3.43 -6.46
C ASP A 54 0.03 -3.47 -6.78
N ALA A 55 -0.69 -2.46 -6.30
CA ALA A 55 -2.11 -2.26 -6.54
C ALA A 55 -2.41 -1.19 -7.60
N THR A 56 -1.42 -0.76 -8.39
CA THR A 56 -1.56 0.30 -9.39
C THR A 56 -2.75 0.07 -10.32
N LYS A 57 -2.87 -1.13 -10.88
CA LYS A 57 -3.98 -1.49 -11.78
C LYS A 57 -5.34 -1.46 -11.06
N THR A 58 -5.39 -1.97 -9.83
CA THR A 58 -6.60 -1.95 -9.00
C THR A 58 -7.02 -0.52 -8.69
N PHE A 59 -6.07 0.35 -8.37
CA PHE A 59 -6.31 1.76 -8.07
C PHE A 59 -6.88 2.51 -9.28
N GLN A 60 -6.23 2.39 -10.44
CA GLN A 60 -6.63 3.04 -11.70
C GLN A 60 -8.00 2.57 -12.22
N GLY A 61 -8.42 1.35 -11.90
CA GLY A 61 -9.74 0.85 -12.28
C GLY A 61 -10.88 1.37 -11.39
N ALA A 62 -10.55 1.91 -10.22
CA ALA A 62 -11.53 2.33 -9.21
C ALA A 62 -11.59 3.86 -9.01
N HIS A 63 -10.58 4.60 -9.47
CA HIS A 63 -10.42 6.05 -9.29
C HIS A 63 -9.82 6.68 -10.55
#